data_AF-A0A034W853-F1
#
_entry.id   AF-A0A034W853-F1
#
_cell.length_a   1.000
_cell.length_b   1.000
_cell.length_c   1.000
_cell.angle_alpha   90.00
_cell.angle_beta   90.00
_cell.angle_gamma   90.00
#
_symmetry.space_group_name_H-M   'P 1'
#
loop_
_entity.id
_entity.type
_entity.pdbx_description
1 polymer ?
#
loop_
_entity_poly.entity_id
_entity_poly.type
_entity_poly.pdbx_seq_one_letter_code
_entity_poly.pdbx_strand_id
1 'polypeptide(L)'
;QGLASIAVDVFERACNDAFAYIPDLVHRQLFVFSLKDNRMWGFKHKYFDIDPNIGELHIGGQIFRWDDGIFSITLGPYAEDGYRTVYFHPMASNNEFVVDSSVLQNEANAARSDHGNDFRLLGSRGDNHRSTMHSCDQKSGIIFYAEIQRNGIGCWNTNKPFSAQNHGTVAQDAQRMIYPSDLTIDDEDNIWMMTNSMPIFIYSTLDPNVVNFRVWKQNVNEAAKNTVCAA
;
A
#
# COMPACT_ATOMS: atom_id res chain seq x y z
N GLN A 1 14.25 2.07 12.91
CA GLN A 1 13.19 1.02 12.95
C GLN A 1 11.95 1.62 12.31
N GLY A 2 11.09 0.81 11.69
CA GLY A 2 9.80 1.27 11.15
C GLY A 2 9.73 1.56 9.65
N LEU A 3 10.82 1.40 8.90
CA LEU A 3 10.81 1.54 7.44
C LEU A 3 10.29 0.22 6.82
N ALA A 4 8.99 0.16 6.50
CA ALA A 4 8.37 -1.04 5.94
C ALA A 4 8.34 -1.09 4.41
N SER A 5 8.33 0.07 3.74
CA SER A 5 8.21 0.15 2.30
C SER A 5 8.93 1.38 1.74
N ILE A 6 9.01 1.46 0.42
CA ILE A 6 9.50 2.62 -0.33
C ILE A 6 8.76 2.68 -1.66
N ALA A 7 8.25 3.86 -2.01
CA ALA A 7 7.71 4.14 -3.34
C ALA A 7 8.62 5.16 -4.03
N VAL A 8 9.04 4.87 -5.26
CA VAL A 8 9.93 5.76 -6.03
C VAL A 8 9.16 6.39 -7.18
N ASP A 9 9.15 7.72 -7.21
CA ASP A 9 8.59 8.53 -8.28
C ASP A 9 9.70 8.92 -9.24
N VAL A 10 9.70 8.33 -10.43
CA VAL A 10 10.67 8.63 -11.47
C VAL A 10 9.93 9.08 -12.71
N PHE A 11 10.10 10.35 -13.09
CA PHE A 11 9.63 10.82 -14.37
C PHE A 11 10.59 10.30 -15.45
N GLU A 12 10.08 9.53 -16.44
CA GLU A 12 10.91 8.83 -17.44
C GLU A 12 11.92 9.73 -18.17
N ARG A 13 11.57 11.01 -18.37
CA ARG A 13 12.42 11.98 -19.07
C ARG A 13 13.36 12.76 -18.15
N ALA A 14 13.31 12.51 -16.84
CA ALA A 14 14.08 13.22 -15.82
C ALA A 14 14.51 12.28 -14.69
N CYS A 15 15.16 11.16 -15.02
CA CYS A 15 15.55 10.14 -14.02
C CYS A 15 16.45 10.66 -12.88
N ASN A 16 17.18 11.77 -13.09
CA ASN A 16 18.00 12.40 -12.06
C ASN A 16 17.19 13.29 -11.09
N ASP A 17 15.89 13.48 -11.34
CA ASP A 17 14.94 14.26 -10.54
C ASP A 17 13.88 13.35 -9.90
N ALA A 18 14.35 12.22 -9.36
CA ALA A 18 13.50 11.23 -8.70
C ALA A 18 13.21 11.60 -7.25
N PHE A 19 12.05 11.17 -6.77
CA PHE A 19 11.67 11.26 -5.36
C PHE A 19 11.42 9.88 -4.78
N ALA A 20 11.77 9.68 -3.51
CA ALA A 20 11.41 8.47 -2.77
C ALA A 20 10.52 8.84 -1.58
N TYR A 21 9.40 8.14 -1.45
CA TYR A 21 8.45 8.24 -0.34
C TYR A 21 8.65 7.04 0.58
N ILE A 22 9.02 7.29 1.83
CA ILE A 22 9.49 6.28 2.77
C ILE A 22 8.65 6.39 4.05
N PRO A 23 7.61 5.56 4.22
CA PRO A 23 6.82 5.56 5.43
C PRO A 23 7.60 5.00 6.62
N ASP A 24 7.42 5.65 7.77
CA ASP A 24 7.84 5.17 9.08
C ASP A 24 6.60 4.78 9.89
N LEU A 25 6.33 3.48 9.94
CA LEU A 25 5.15 2.93 10.60
C LEU A 25 5.17 3.10 12.13
N VAL A 26 6.36 3.18 12.73
CA VAL A 26 6.53 3.26 14.19
C VAL A 26 6.34 4.69 14.66
N HIS A 27 6.98 5.64 13.97
CA HIS A 27 6.90 7.06 14.32
C HIS A 27 5.74 7.79 13.62
N ARG A 28 4.98 7.09 12.77
CA ARG A 28 3.81 7.61 12.04
C ARG A 28 4.18 8.84 11.23
N GLN A 29 5.27 8.71 10.47
CA GLN A 29 5.81 9.77 9.63
C GLN A 29 5.96 9.30 8.19
N LEU A 30 6.00 10.27 7.27
CA LEU A 30 6.38 10.02 5.89
C LEU A 30 7.63 10.82 5.56
N PHE A 31 8.73 10.14 5.27
CA PHE A 31 9.93 10.79 4.75
C PHE A 31 9.87 10.90 3.24
N VAL A 32 10.35 12.02 2.72
CA VAL A 32 10.51 12.27 1.29
C VAL A 32 11.97 12.57 1.04
N PHE A 33 12.59 11.85 0.10
CA PHE A 33 13.94 12.11 -0.36
C PHE A 33 13.91 12.62 -1.80
N SER A 34 14.60 13.72 -2.09
CA SER A 34 14.84 14.20 -3.45
C SER A 34 16.25 13.82 -3.89
N LEU A 35 16.34 13.10 -5.01
CA LEU A 35 17.63 12.70 -5.60
C LEU A 35 18.42 13.90 -6.10
N LYS A 36 17.76 14.83 -6.79
CA LYS A 36 18.38 16.01 -7.39
C LYS A 36 18.96 16.97 -6.35
N ASP A 37 18.19 17.24 -5.30
CA ASP A 37 18.61 18.14 -4.24
C ASP A 37 19.50 17.44 -3.20
N ASN A 38 19.50 16.09 -3.20
CA ASN A 38 20.14 15.25 -2.19
C ASN A 38 19.71 15.65 -0.76
N ARG A 39 18.40 15.83 -0.57
CA ARG A 39 17.78 16.25 0.70
C ARG A 39 16.63 15.34 1.07
N MET A 40 16.38 15.27 2.38
CA MET A 40 15.26 14.52 2.95
C MET A 40 14.50 15.39 3.94
N TRP A 41 13.18 15.33 3.89
CA TRP A 41 12.28 15.98 4.86
C TRP A 41 11.18 15.01 5.30
N GLY A 42 10.47 15.35 6.38
CA GLY A 42 9.48 14.46 6.99
C GLY A 42 8.15 15.14 7.22
N PHE A 43 7.08 14.50 6.79
CA PHE A 43 5.70 14.89 7.09
C PHE A 43 5.21 14.16 8.33
N LYS A 44 4.38 14.87 9.12
CA LYS A 44 3.55 14.30 10.17
C LYS A 44 2.11 14.66 9.90
N HIS A 45 1.23 13.66 9.85
CA HIS A 45 -0.19 13.87 9.63
C HIS A 45 -0.99 12.81 10.38
N LYS A 46 -2.18 13.17 10.88
CA LYS A 46 -3.07 12.25 11.61
C LYS A 46 -3.48 11.01 10.80
N TYR A 47 -3.44 11.10 9.48
CA TYR A 47 -3.76 9.97 8.59
C TYR A 47 -2.63 8.94 8.46
N PHE A 48 -1.46 9.22 9.05
CA PHE A 48 -0.39 8.23 9.19
C PHE A 48 -0.56 7.37 10.45
N ASP A 49 -1.53 7.71 11.29
CA ASP A 49 -1.86 6.98 12.51
C ASP A 49 -2.82 5.82 12.24
N ILE A 50 -2.93 4.91 13.19
CA ILE A 50 -3.85 3.78 13.17
C ILE A 50 -5.30 4.26 13.30
N ASP A 51 -6.24 3.44 12.83
CA ASP A 51 -7.64 3.60 13.21
C ASP A 51 -7.85 2.98 14.61
N PRO A 52 -8.27 3.77 15.62
CA PRO A 52 -8.41 3.30 16.99
C PRO A 52 -9.48 2.22 17.17
N ASN A 53 -10.38 2.06 16.19
CA ASN A 53 -11.47 1.07 16.23
C ASN A 53 -11.08 -0.28 15.62
N ILE A 54 -9.84 -0.43 15.14
CA ILE A 54 -9.36 -1.68 14.54
C ILE A 54 -9.11 -2.74 15.63
N GLY A 55 -9.70 -3.92 15.43
CA GLY A 55 -9.57 -5.07 16.32
C GLY A 55 -8.36 -5.97 16.04
N GLU A 56 -8.39 -7.15 16.66
CA GLU A 56 -7.36 -8.19 16.55
C GLU A 56 -7.27 -8.75 15.12
N LEU A 57 -6.08 -9.24 14.76
CA LEU A 57 -5.81 -10.02 13.57
C LEU A 57 -5.92 -11.50 13.90
N HIS A 58 -6.63 -12.24 13.06
CA HIS A 58 -6.76 -13.70 13.14
C HIS A 58 -6.15 -14.30 11.88
N ILE A 59 -4.86 -14.64 11.92
CA ILE A 59 -4.10 -15.03 10.73
C ILE A 59 -3.26 -16.28 11.03
N GLY A 60 -3.38 -17.32 10.21
CA GLY A 60 -2.57 -18.54 10.37
C GLY A 60 -2.77 -19.24 11.72
N GLY A 61 -3.98 -19.15 12.28
CA GLY A 61 -4.29 -19.66 13.62
C GLY A 61 -3.73 -18.82 14.78
N GLN A 62 -3.08 -17.69 14.49
CA GLN A 62 -2.56 -16.77 15.50
C GLN A 62 -3.54 -15.63 15.75
N ILE A 63 -3.59 -15.14 16.99
CA ILE A 63 -4.37 -13.97 17.39
C ILE A 63 -3.39 -12.94 17.94
N PHE A 64 -3.36 -11.77 17.31
CA PHE A 64 -2.43 -10.70 17.68
C PHE A 64 -2.97 -9.34 17.28
N ARG A 65 -2.34 -8.29 17.79
CA ARG A 65 -2.62 -6.90 17.41
C ARG A 65 -1.32 -6.25 17.00
N TRP A 66 -1.32 -5.65 15.81
CA TRP A 66 -0.28 -4.74 15.37
C TRP A 66 -0.86 -3.34 15.27
N ASP A 67 -0.10 -2.37 15.76
CA ASP A 67 -0.42 -0.94 15.77
C ASP A 67 0.44 -0.17 14.76
N ASP A 68 0.78 -0.85 13.67
CA ASP A 68 1.58 -0.32 12.58
C ASP A 68 0.82 0.82 11.86
N GLY A 69 1.42 2.02 11.89
CA GLY A 69 0.92 3.22 11.22
C GLY A 69 1.05 3.14 9.70
N ILE A 70 1.26 4.28 9.04
CA ILE A 70 1.49 4.36 7.58
C ILE A 70 2.47 3.26 7.14
N PHE A 71 2.04 2.43 6.19
CA PHE A 71 2.76 1.20 5.86
C PHE A 71 3.08 1.09 4.38
N SER A 72 2.12 1.40 3.51
CA SER A 72 2.26 1.28 2.06
C SER A 72 1.86 2.56 1.36
N ILE A 73 2.55 2.83 0.26
CA ILE A 73 2.35 3.97 -0.62
C ILE A 73 2.40 3.47 -2.06
N THR A 74 1.45 3.89 -2.89
CA THR A 74 1.54 3.73 -4.35
C THR A 74 1.24 5.04 -5.07
N LEU A 75 1.78 5.16 -6.28
CA LEU A 75 1.57 6.30 -7.16
C LEU A 75 0.51 5.94 -8.20
N GLY A 76 -0.52 6.78 -8.34
CA GLY A 76 -1.43 6.71 -9.48
C GLY A 76 -0.79 7.20 -10.77
N PRO A 77 -1.48 7.16 -11.92
CA PRO A 77 -1.00 7.73 -13.18
C PRO A 77 -0.57 9.20 -13.07
N TYR A 78 0.33 9.64 -13.94
CA TYR A 78 0.68 11.07 -14.05
C TYR A 78 -0.53 11.87 -14.52
N ALA A 79 -0.79 12.99 -13.85
CA ALA A 79 -1.70 14.02 -14.33
C ALA A 79 -1.01 14.92 -15.37
N GLU A 80 -1.79 15.77 -16.05
CA GLU A 80 -1.29 16.66 -17.11
C GLU A 80 -0.24 17.67 -16.60
N ASP A 81 -0.28 18.02 -15.32
CA ASP A 81 0.66 18.93 -14.67
C ASP A 81 1.99 18.27 -14.27
N GLY A 82 2.13 16.96 -14.49
CA GLY A 82 3.33 16.19 -14.17
C GLY A 82 3.40 15.69 -12.72
N TYR A 83 2.38 15.98 -11.90
CA TYR A 83 2.23 15.42 -10.56
C TYR A 83 1.30 14.22 -10.57
N ARG A 84 1.21 13.54 -9.44
CA ARG A 84 0.47 12.27 -9.31
C ARG A 84 -0.30 12.25 -8.01
N THR A 85 -1.43 11.57 -8.02
CA THR A 85 -2.08 11.17 -6.76
C THR A 85 -1.21 10.11 -6.08
N VAL A 86 -0.82 10.39 -4.84
CA VAL A 86 -0.12 9.45 -3.96
C VAL A 86 -1.15 8.84 -3.02
N TYR A 87 -1.38 7.53 -3.18
CA TYR A 87 -2.27 6.76 -2.31
C TYR A 87 -1.45 6.16 -1.19
N PHE A 88 -1.99 6.14 0.02
CA PHE A 88 -1.34 5.55 1.17
C PHE A 88 -2.34 5.08 2.21
N HIS A 89 -1.93 4.06 2.98
CA HIS A 89 -2.69 3.61 4.14
C HIS A 89 -1.79 3.17 5.29
N PRO A 90 -2.26 3.35 6.54
CA PRO A 90 -1.78 2.59 7.68
C PRO A 90 -2.10 1.10 7.54
N MET A 91 -1.28 0.22 8.10
CA MET A 91 -1.60 -1.22 8.14
C MET A 91 -2.74 -1.50 9.12
N ALA A 92 -2.74 -0.84 10.28
CA ALA A 92 -3.85 -0.87 11.23
C ALA A 92 -4.98 0.10 10.82
N SER A 93 -5.46 -0.01 9.58
CA SER A 93 -6.63 0.72 9.06
C SER A 93 -7.23 0.03 7.83
N ASN A 94 -8.54 0.20 7.61
CA ASN A 94 -9.21 -0.16 6.35
C ASN A 94 -9.36 1.06 5.41
N ASN A 95 -8.89 2.23 5.83
CA ASN A 95 -9.05 3.46 5.07
C ASN A 95 -7.91 3.63 4.06
N GLU A 96 -8.20 4.37 3.01
CA GLU A 96 -7.22 4.85 2.04
C GLU A 96 -7.21 6.36 2.09
N PHE A 97 -6.02 6.92 1.99
CA PHE A 97 -5.80 8.35 2.00
C PHE A 97 -5.03 8.75 0.74
N VAL A 98 -5.17 10.01 0.38
CA VAL A 98 -4.49 10.58 -0.79
C VAL A 98 -3.85 11.91 -0.45
N VAL A 99 -2.75 12.18 -1.13
CA VAL A 99 -2.10 13.49 -1.19
C VAL A 99 -1.55 13.69 -2.60
N ASP A 100 -1.49 14.92 -3.07
CA ASP A 100 -0.86 15.22 -4.36
C ASP A 100 0.68 15.21 -4.22
N SER A 101 1.38 14.65 -5.21
CA SER A 101 2.84 14.57 -5.14
C SER A 101 3.51 15.94 -5.10
N SER A 102 2.91 17.00 -5.67
CA SER A 102 3.42 18.38 -5.56
C SER A 102 3.51 18.86 -4.11
N VAL A 103 2.62 18.38 -3.24
CA VAL A 103 2.65 18.71 -1.81
C VAL A 103 3.86 18.07 -1.16
N LEU A 104 4.06 16.77 -1.42
CA LEU A 104 5.15 15.98 -0.84
C LEU A 104 6.53 16.41 -1.35
N GLN A 105 6.63 16.73 -2.64
CA GLN A 105 7.88 17.08 -3.32
C GLN A 105 8.40 18.49 -2.96
N ASN A 106 7.57 19.34 -2.36
CA ASN A 106 7.97 20.66 -1.88
C ASN A 106 8.28 20.62 -0.37
N GLU A 107 9.57 20.66 -0.02
CA GLU A 107 10.06 20.63 1.37
C GLU A 107 9.40 21.66 2.29
N ALA A 108 9.10 22.87 1.79
CA ALA A 108 8.51 23.93 2.60
C ALA A 108 7.13 23.51 3.16
N ASN A 109 6.43 22.60 2.48
CA ASN A 109 5.15 22.08 2.95
C ASN A 109 5.28 21.22 4.20
N ALA A 110 6.39 20.52 4.39
CA ALA A 110 6.62 19.65 5.55
C ALA A 110 6.80 20.44 6.86
N ALA A 111 7.22 21.70 6.76
CA ALA A 111 7.38 22.59 7.91
C ALA A 111 6.06 23.22 8.38
N ARG A 112 4.96 23.05 7.64
CA ARG A 112 3.67 23.62 8.03
C ARG A 112 3.07 22.87 9.21
N SER A 113 2.53 23.64 10.16
CA SER A 113 1.76 23.09 11.29
C SER A 113 0.38 22.57 10.87
N ASP A 114 -0.15 23.07 9.76
CA ASP A 114 -1.44 22.67 9.19
C ASP A 114 -1.30 22.40 7.69
N HIS A 115 -1.82 21.25 7.27
CA HIS A 115 -1.83 20.81 5.87
C HIS A 115 -3.20 21.02 5.21
N GLY A 116 -4.16 21.63 5.90
CA GLY A 116 -5.49 21.94 5.37
C GLY A 116 -6.15 20.72 4.74
N ASN A 117 -6.42 20.79 3.43
CA ASN A 117 -7.06 19.73 2.64
C ASN A 117 -6.07 18.98 1.73
N ASP A 118 -4.76 19.14 1.93
CA ASP A 118 -3.75 18.51 1.07
C ASP A 118 -3.78 16.99 1.22
N PHE A 119 -3.92 16.51 2.46
CA PHE A 119 -4.16 15.11 2.77
C PHE A 119 -5.66 14.88 2.92
N ARG A 120 -6.20 13.89 2.20
CA ARG A 120 -7.64 13.61 2.20
C ARG A 120 -7.91 12.14 2.49
N LEU A 121 -8.96 11.86 3.27
CA LEU A 121 -9.57 10.54 3.31
C LEU A 121 -10.24 10.29 1.96
N LEU A 122 -9.80 9.24 1.28
CA LEU A 122 -10.40 8.81 0.02
C LEU A 122 -11.65 7.97 0.28
N GLY A 123 -11.59 7.09 1.28
CA GLY A 123 -12.70 6.29 1.76
C GLY A 123 -12.25 5.04 2.51
N SER A 124 -13.14 4.08 2.67
CA SER A 124 -12.86 2.79 3.34
C SER A 124 -13.05 1.62 2.39
N ARG A 125 -12.14 0.65 2.46
CA ARG A 125 -12.21 -0.63 1.75
C ARG A 125 -13.33 -1.54 2.31
N GLY A 126 -13.82 -1.23 3.51
CA GLY A 126 -14.79 -2.06 4.25
C GLY A 126 -14.12 -2.99 5.26
N ASP A 127 -14.91 -3.82 5.92
CA ASP A 127 -14.42 -4.69 6.99
C ASP A 127 -13.51 -5.80 6.47
N ASN A 128 -12.50 -6.12 7.28
CA ASN A 128 -11.50 -7.15 7.01
C ASN A 128 -10.67 -6.91 5.73
N HIS A 129 -10.35 -5.65 5.42
CA HIS A 129 -9.55 -5.24 4.26
C HIS A 129 -8.22 -4.56 4.67
N ARG A 130 -7.67 -4.92 5.84
CA ARG A 130 -6.31 -4.54 6.20
C ARG A 130 -5.32 -5.18 5.25
N SER A 131 -4.38 -4.38 4.78
CA SER A 131 -3.35 -4.77 3.81
C SER A 131 -1.95 -4.43 4.30
N THR A 132 -0.96 -5.18 3.83
CA THR A 132 0.46 -4.84 3.95
C THR A 132 0.83 -3.85 2.87
N MET A 133 1.00 -4.34 1.65
CA MET A 133 1.41 -3.56 0.48
C MET A 133 0.26 -3.36 -0.49
N HIS A 134 0.34 -2.31 -1.28
CA HIS A 134 -0.49 -2.10 -2.45
C HIS A 134 0.30 -1.44 -3.57
N SER A 135 -0.09 -1.72 -4.82
CA SER A 135 0.56 -1.18 -5.99
C SER A 135 -0.46 -0.85 -7.07
N CYS A 136 -0.22 0.24 -7.80
CA CYS A 136 -1.05 0.73 -8.88
C CYS A 136 -0.43 0.38 -10.22
N ASP A 137 -1.21 -0.29 -11.07
CA ASP A 137 -0.85 -0.42 -12.47
C ASP A 137 -1.08 0.92 -13.20
N GLN A 138 -0.02 1.41 -13.84
CA GLN A 138 -0.01 2.74 -14.44
C GLN A 138 -0.85 2.82 -15.71
N LYS A 139 -1.06 1.70 -16.40
CA LYS A 139 -1.81 1.66 -17.66
C LYS A 139 -3.31 1.54 -17.43
N SER A 140 -3.73 0.65 -16.53
CA SER A 140 -5.15 0.41 -16.24
C SER A 140 -5.73 1.30 -15.13
N GLY A 141 -4.89 1.87 -14.26
CA GLY A 141 -5.35 2.56 -13.06
C GLY A 141 -5.94 1.63 -12.01
N ILE A 142 -5.65 0.33 -12.08
CA ILE A 142 -6.10 -0.64 -11.06
C ILE A 142 -5.06 -0.70 -9.95
N ILE A 143 -5.51 -0.51 -8.71
CA ILE A 143 -4.72 -0.74 -7.50
C ILE A 143 -5.01 -2.14 -6.99
N PHE A 144 -3.96 -2.89 -6.68
CA PHE A 144 -4.05 -4.21 -6.05
C PHE A 144 -3.52 -4.15 -4.62
N TYR A 145 -4.16 -4.90 -3.72
CA TYR A 145 -3.91 -4.88 -2.28
C TYR A 145 -3.51 -6.27 -1.79
N ALA A 146 -2.42 -6.38 -1.04
CA ALA A 146 -2.03 -7.59 -0.33
C ALA A 146 -2.80 -7.70 0.99
N GLU A 147 -3.96 -8.36 0.97
CA GLU A 147 -4.94 -8.36 2.06
C GLU A 147 -4.69 -9.47 3.09
N ILE A 148 -4.24 -9.08 4.28
CA ILE A 148 -3.82 -10.03 5.32
C ILE A 148 -4.98 -10.71 6.04
N GLN A 149 -6.10 -10.01 6.25
CA GLN A 149 -7.27 -10.58 6.93
C GLN A 149 -8.10 -11.50 6.04
N ARG A 150 -7.85 -11.45 4.73
CA ARG A 150 -8.55 -12.24 3.70
C ARG A 150 -7.68 -13.33 3.09
N ASN A 151 -6.42 -13.42 3.53
CA ASN A 151 -5.43 -14.36 3.00
C ASN A 151 -5.39 -14.30 1.47
N GLY A 152 -5.21 -13.10 0.91
CA GLY A 152 -5.39 -12.95 -0.53
C GLY A 152 -5.00 -11.59 -1.08
N ILE A 153 -5.46 -11.36 -2.30
CA ILE A 153 -5.23 -10.14 -3.06
C ILE A 153 -6.58 -9.53 -3.43
N GLY A 154 -6.75 -8.26 -3.06
CA GLY A 154 -7.88 -7.42 -3.43
C GLY A 154 -7.52 -6.49 -4.58
N CYS A 155 -8.52 -5.83 -5.16
CA CYS A 155 -8.32 -4.82 -6.20
C CYS A 155 -9.34 -3.68 -6.08
N TRP A 156 -9.00 -2.53 -6.68
CA TRP A 156 -9.90 -1.40 -6.90
C TRP A 156 -9.47 -0.65 -8.18
N ASN A 157 -10.44 -0.18 -8.97
CA ASN A 157 -10.17 0.62 -10.16
C ASN A 157 -10.34 2.10 -9.81
N THR A 158 -9.31 2.94 -10.03
CA THR A 158 -9.31 4.35 -9.63
C THR A 158 -10.38 5.19 -10.32
N ASN A 159 -10.98 4.70 -11.42
CA ASN A 159 -12.09 5.34 -12.10
C ASN A 159 -13.46 5.12 -11.41
N LYS A 160 -13.50 4.30 -10.35
CA LYS A 160 -14.71 4.00 -9.58
C LYS A 160 -14.62 4.68 -8.22
N PRO A 161 -15.74 5.18 -7.65
CA PRO A 161 -15.74 5.75 -6.30
C PRO A 161 -15.10 4.81 -5.27
N PHE A 162 -14.32 5.36 -4.34
CA PHE A 162 -13.67 4.55 -3.31
C PHE A 162 -14.67 4.12 -2.23
N SER A 163 -15.28 2.96 -2.42
CA SER A 163 -16.22 2.35 -1.49
C SER A 163 -16.05 0.83 -1.45
N ALA A 164 -16.52 0.20 -0.38
CA ALA A 164 -16.43 -1.24 -0.20
C ALA A 164 -17.05 -2.04 -1.36
N GLN A 165 -18.10 -1.53 -2.01
CA GLN A 165 -18.75 -2.21 -3.15
C GLN A 165 -17.91 -2.21 -4.43
N ASN A 166 -16.94 -1.31 -4.54
CA ASN A 166 -16.05 -1.21 -5.69
C ASN A 166 -14.70 -1.91 -5.46
N HIS A 167 -14.55 -2.61 -4.34
CA HIS A 167 -13.39 -3.46 -4.06
C HIS A 167 -13.69 -4.90 -4.44
N GLY A 168 -12.82 -5.49 -5.26
CA GLY A 168 -12.93 -6.87 -5.72
C GLY A 168 -11.94 -7.79 -5.03
N THR A 169 -12.25 -9.07 -4.97
CA THR A 169 -11.31 -10.13 -4.61
C THR A 169 -10.73 -10.75 -5.89
N VAL A 170 -9.41 -10.76 -6.02
CA VAL A 170 -8.71 -11.38 -7.15
C VAL A 170 -8.43 -12.85 -6.88
N ALA A 171 -7.86 -13.17 -5.71
CA ALA A 171 -7.57 -14.52 -5.28
C ALA A 171 -7.48 -14.58 -3.75
N GLN A 172 -7.85 -15.72 -3.16
CA GLN A 172 -7.75 -15.98 -1.72
C GLN A 172 -7.38 -17.45 -1.49
N ASP A 173 -6.51 -17.70 -0.53
CA ASP A 173 -6.19 -19.05 -0.06
C ASP A 173 -5.71 -19.03 1.40
N ALA A 174 -6.57 -19.50 2.30
CA ALA A 174 -6.30 -19.50 3.74
C ALA A 174 -5.06 -20.33 4.16
N GLN A 175 -4.57 -21.25 3.34
CA GLN A 175 -3.40 -22.09 3.65
C GLN A 175 -2.14 -21.61 2.95
N ARG A 176 -2.26 -21.13 1.71
CA ARG A 176 -1.11 -20.78 0.87
C ARG A 176 -0.77 -19.29 0.92
N MET A 177 -1.74 -18.44 1.25
CA MET A 177 -1.62 -16.98 1.29
C MET A 177 -1.83 -16.43 2.71
N ILE A 178 -1.30 -17.12 3.72
CA ILE A 178 -1.46 -16.79 5.15
C ILE A 178 -1.09 -15.32 5.40
N TYR A 179 0.10 -14.90 4.98
CA TYR A 179 0.54 -13.51 5.11
C TYR A 179 1.06 -12.99 3.78
N PRO A 180 0.22 -12.32 2.98
CA PRO A 180 0.67 -11.50 1.85
C PRO A 180 1.58 -10.40 2.36
N SER A 181 2.89 -10.54 2.18
CA SER A 181 3.88 -9.66 2.80
C SER A 181 4.31 -8.51 1.92
N ASP A 182 4.25 -8.70 0.60
CA ASP A 182 4.71 -7.72 -0.38
C ASP A 182 3.96 -7.88 -1.69
N LEU A 183 3.80 -6.78 -2.44
CA LEU A 183 3.12 -6.71 -3.72
C LEU A 183 3.70 -5.58 -4.57
N THR A 184 4.06 -5.89 -5.81
CA THR A 184 4.51 -4.92 -6.81
C THR A 184 3.97 -5.26 -8.19
N ILE A 185 4.03 -4.31 -9.12
CA ILE A 185 3.62 -4.49 -10.52
C ILE A 185 4.80 -4.09 -11.38
N ASP A 186 5.19 -4.97 -12.31
CA ASP A 186 6.28 -4.70 -13.26
C ASP A 186 5.81 -3.93 -14.51
N ASP A 187 6.76 -3.44 -15.31
CA ASP A 187 6.48 -2.65 -16.52
C ASP A 187 5.74 -3.45 -17.63
N GLU A 188 5.70 -4.78 -17.50
CA GLU A 188 4.97 -5.72 -18.36
C GLU A 188 3.54 -5.99 -17.84
N ASP A 189 3.06 -5.19 -16.89
CA ASP A 189 1.74 -5.30 -16.27
C ASP A 189 1.52 -6.65 -15.58
N ASN A 190 2.56 -7.21 -14.95
CA ASN A 190 2.42 -8.38 -14.09
C ASN A 190 2.47 -7.99 -12.62
N ILE A 191 1.46 -8.45 -11.89
CA ILE A 191 1.43 -8.41 -10.45
C ILE A 191 2.35 -9.50 -9.92
N TRP A 192 3.27 -9.12 -9.04
CA TRP A 192 4.09 -10.00 -8.24
C TRP A 192 3.71 -9.86 -6.78
N MET A 193 3.39 -10.97 -6.13
CA MET A 193 3.05 -10.98 -4.71
C MET A 193 3.88 -12.02 -3.98
N MET A 194 4.42 -11.66 -2.81
CA MET A 194 5.05 -12.61 -1.90
C MET A 194 4.09 -12.93 -0.76
N THR A 195 3.95 -14.22 -0.44
CA THR A 195 3.22 -14.67 0.75
C THR A 195 4.10 -15.56 1.59
N ASN A 196 3.97 -15.47 2.91
CA ASN A 196 4.71 -16.32 3.81
C ASN A 196 3.92 -16.70 5.08
N SER A 197 4.60 -17.40 6.00
CA SER A 197 4.07 -17.82 7.30
C SER A 197 4.54 -16.93 8.47
N MET A 198 4.87 -15.65 8.22
CA MET A 198 5.46 -14.75 9.23
C MET A 198 4.69 -14.70 10.56
N PRO A 199 3.36 -14.57 10.61
CA PRO A 199 2.64 -14.60 11.88
C PRO A 199 2.87 -15.88 12.68
N ILE A 200 2.93 -17.04 12.00
CA ILE A 200 3.22 -18.33 12.63
C ILE A 200 4.66 -18.35 13.16
N PHE A 201 5.62 -17.82 12.42
CA PHE A 201 7.02 -17.74 12.87
C PHE A 201 7.21 -16.84 14.10
N ILE A 202 6.46 -15.73 14.19
CA ILE A 202 6.57 -14.78 15.30
C ILE A 202 5.91 -15.33 16.57
N TYR A 203 4.72 -15.93 16.45
CA TYR A 203 3.89 -16.30 17.59
C TYR A 203 3.88 -17.81 17.90
N SER A 204 4.55 -18.61 17.08
CA SER A 204 4.66 -20.06 17.24
C SER A 204 6.00 -20.58 16.68
N THR A 205 6.06 -21.86 16.31
CA THR A 205 7.23 -22.48 15.66
C THR A 205 6.94 -22.70 14.19
N LEU A 206 7.81 -22.19 13.32
CA LEU A 206 7.75 -22.44 11.90
C LEU A 206 8.11 -23.91 11.62
N ASP A 207 7.25 -24.65 10.92
CA ASP A 207 7.56 -26.02 10.48
C ASP A 207 8.42 -25.97 9.21
N PRO A 208 9.70 -26.41 9.26
CA PRO A 208 10.58 -26.38 8.10
C PRO A 208 10.20 -27.41 7.02
N ASN A 209 9.31 -28.36 7.32
CA ASN A 209 8.91 -29.43 6.40
C ASN A 209 7.75 -29.05 5.46
N VAL A 210 7.19 -27.84 5.61
CA VAL A 210 6.14 -27.31 4.73
C VAL A 210 6.63 -26.12 3.92
N VAL A 211 5.92 -25.81 2.83
CA VAL A 211 6.22 -24.63 2.01
C VAL A 211 5.75 -23.37 2.72
N ASN A 212 6.70 -22.61 3.29
CA ASN A 212 6.44 -21.40 4.08
C ASN A 212 6.52 -20.09 3.29
N PHE A 213 7.10 -20.09 2.10
CA PHE A 213 7.33 -18.89 1.29
C PHE A 213 6.88 -19.18 -0.14
N ARG A 214 6.15 -18.26 -0.75
CA ARG A 214 5.67 -18.37 -2.13
C ARG A 214 5.76 -17.02 -2.83
N VAL A 215 6.06 -17.06 -4.12
CA VAL A 215 5.97 -15.92 -5.03
C VAL A 215 4.90 -16.25 -6.07
N TRP A 216 3.98 -15.32 -6.26
CA TRP A 216 2.86 -15.42 -7.19
C TRP A 216 3.07 -14.41 -8.32
N LYS A 217 2.65 -14.78 -9.54
CA LYS A 217 2.66 -13.91 -10.71
C LYS A 217 1.32 -14.02 -11.43
N GLN A 218 0.74 -12.89 -11.83
CA GLN A 218 -0.40 -12.85 -12.76
C GLN A 218 -0.40 -11.53 -13.54
N ASN A 219 -0.84 -11.56 -14.80
CA ASN A 219 -1.05 -10.32 -15.56
C ASN A 219 -2.22 -9.51 -14.97
N VAL A 220 -2.08 -8.19 -14.91
CA VAL A 220 -3.07 -7.26 -14.34
C VAL A 220 -4.47 -7.45 -14.93
N ASN A 221 -4.58 -7.57 -16.26
CA ASN A 221 -5.89 -7.70 -16.91
C ASN A 221 -6.53 -9.05 -16.62
N GLU A 222 -5.77 -10.14 -16.63
CA GLU A 222 -6.28 -11.45 -16.28
C GLU A 222 -6.61 -11.58 -14.78
N ALA A 223 -5.87 -10.89 -13.90
CA ALA A 223 -6.18 -10.81 -12.47
C ALA A 223 -7.48 -10.04 -12.20
N ALA A 224 -7.70 -8.92 -12.89
CA ALA A 224 -8.90 -8.11 -12.74
C ALA A 224 -10.13 -8.71 -13.44
N LYS A 225 -9.93 -9.65 -14.36
CA LYS A 225 -11.00 -10.28 -15.15
C LYS A 225 -12.07 -10.89 -14.25
N ASN A 226 -13.34 -10.64 -14.58
CA ASN A 226 -14.50 -11.09 -13.81
C ASN A 226 -14.58 -10.53 -12.37
N THR A 227 -13.81 -9.50 -12.05
CA THR A 227 -13.96 -8.74 -10.79
C THR A 227 -14.66 -7.41 -11.07
N VAL A 228 -15.07 -6.71 -10.00
CA VAL A 228 -15.55 -5.33 -10.10
C VAL A 228 -14.45 -4.33 -10.51
N CYS A 229 -13.19 -4.75 -10.60
CA CYS A 229 -12.05 -3.88 -10.92
C CYS A 229 -11.72 -3.85 -12.41
N ALA A 230 -12.25 -4.80 -13.19
CA ALA A 230 -12.11 -4.78 -14.64
C ALA A 230 -12.56 -3.42 -15.20
N ALA A 231 -11.76 -2.91 -16.13
CA ALA A 231 -12.05 -1.71 -16.91
C ALA A 231 -13.28 -1.91 -17.81
#